data_AF-A0A6P1EE05-F1
#
_entry.id   AF-A0A6P1EE05-F1
#
_cell.length_a   1.000
_cell.length_b   1.000
_cell.length_c   1.000
_cell.angle_alpha   90.00
_cell.angle_beta   90.00
_cell.angle_gamma   90.00
#
_symmetry.space_group_name_H-M   'P 1'
#
loop_
_entity.id
_entity.type
_entity.pdbx_description
1 polymer ?
#
loop_
_entity_poly.entity_id
_entity_poly.type
_entity_poly.pdbx_seq_one_letter_code
_entity_poly.pdbx_strand_id
1 'polypeptide(L)'
;MSQPATPHRPSAAYRYLLVGVLGVVVGLIATVMVSRAIQARQDPFPDALMHVMNRQVQLLQDAQAQNRCTLADSVPRLQTLRSLSNDVDLAFPGLKDSQGFQQHASALRATLNQALAAPPTDCVGMGQLVEKIQNDCKACHQDFR
;
A
#
# COMPACT_ATOMS: atom_id res chain seq x y z
N MET A 1 -50.63 -37.04 -39.61
CA MET A 1 -49.63 -38.03 -39.15
C MET A 1 -48.38 -37.24 -38.79
N SER A 2 -48.10 -37.07 -37.50
CA SER A 2 -47.02 -36.22 -37.00
C SER A 2 -45.67 -36.92 -37.16
N GLN A 3 -44.72 -36.29 -37.85
CA GLN A 3 -43.36 -36.81 -38.01
C GLN A 3 -42.59 -36.72 -36.68
N PRO A 4 -41.85 -37.76 -36.27
CA PRO A 4 -41.02 -37.71 -35.09
C PRO A 4 -39.75 -36.89 -35.38
N ALA A 5 -39.43 -35.93 -34.51
CA ALA A 5 -38.20 -35.14 -34.60
C ALA A 5 -36.98 -36.05 -34.41
N THR A 6 -36.08 -36.08 -35.40
CA THR A 6 -34.81 -36.81 -35.32
C THR A 6 -33.89 -36.21 -34.25
N PRO A 7 -33.32 -37.03 -33.34
CA PRO A 7 -32.45 -36.53 -32.29
C PRO A 7 -31.14 -36.02 -32.90
N HIS A 8 -30.84 -34.74 -32.67
CA HIS A 8 -29.60 -34.12 -33.13
C HIS A 8 -28.41 -34.75 -32.39
N ARG A 9 -27.59 -35.55 -33.07
CA ARG A 9 -26.38 -36.14 -32.49
C ARG A 9 -25.34 -35.03 -32.29
N PRO A 10 -24.84 -34.81 -31.05
CA PRO A 10 -23.86 -33.75 -30.82
C PRO A 10 -22.57 -34.04 -31.59
N SER A 11 -22.19 -33.11 -32.46
CA SER A 11 -20.96 -33.17 -33.26
C SER A 11 -19.72 -33.33 -32.37
N ALA A 12 -18.74 -34.12 -32.83
CA ALA A 12 -17.47 -34.28 -32.14
C ALA A 12 -16.80 -32.92 -31.85
N ALA A 13 -16.92 -31.95 -32.76
CA ALA A 13 -16.41 -30.59 -32.58
C ALA A 13 -17.04 -29.87 -31.37
N TYR A 14 -18.34 -30.06 -31.12
CA TYR A 14 -19.02 -29.50 -29.95
C TYR A 14 -18.50 -30.11 -28.64
N ARG A 15 -18.20 -31.41 -28.64
CA ARG A 15 -17.60 -32.09 -27.47
C ARG A 15 -16.20 -31.58 -27.17
N TYR A 16 -15.36 -31.41 -28.19
CA TYR A 16 -14.01 -30.87 -28.01
C TYR A 16 -14.01 -29.40 -27.57
N LEU A 17 -14.92 -28.57 -28.10
CA LEU A 17 -15.10 -27.19 -27.63
C LEU A 17 -15.54 -27.14 -26.17
N LEU A 18 -16.48 -28.00 -25.75
CA LEU A 18 -16.92 -28.08 -24.36
C LEU A 18 -15.77 -28.47 -23.42
N VAL A 19 -14.97 -29.47 -23.79
CA VAL A 19 -13.80 -29.89 -23.01
C VAL A 19 -12.73 -28.79 -22.98
N GLY A 20 -12.51 -28.09 -24.08
CA GLY A 20 -11.59 -26.95 -24.15
C GLY A 20 -12.01 -25.81 -23.23
N VAL A 21 -13.28 -25.40 -23.29
CA VAL A 21 -13.83 -24.36 -22.40
C VAL A 21 -13.75 -24.80 -20.95
N LEU A 22 -14.11 -26.04 -20.64
CA LEU A 22 -14.01 -26.58 -19.28
C LEU A 22 -12.56 -26.55 -18.77
N GLY A 23 -11.60 -26.94 -19.61
CA GLY A 23 -10.17 -26.88 -19.30
C GLY A 23 -9.69 -25.47 -19.00
N VAL A 24 -10.12 -24.48 -19.79
CA VAL A 24 -9.82 -23.06 -19.55
C VAL A 24 -10.42 -22.57 -18.23
N VAL A 25 -11.68 -22.92 -17.96
CA VAL A 25 -12.37 -22.53 -16.71
C VAL A 25 -11.64 -23.12 -15.49
N VAL A 26 -11.30 -24.42 -15.53
CA VAL A 26 -10.55 -25.08 -14.45
C VAL A 26 -9.16 -24.47 -14.30
N GLY A 27 -8.47 -24.19 -15.40
CA GLY A 27 -7.16 -23.53 -15.38
C GLY A 27 -7.18 -22.14 -14.74
N LEU A 28 -8.20 -21.33 -15.05
CA LEU A 28 -8.40 -20.02 -14.43
C LEU A 28 -8.64 -20.14 -12.92
N ILE A 29 -9.53 -21.04 -12.50
CA ILE A 29 -9.81 -21.27 -11.08
C ILE A 29 -8.54 -21.71 -10.35
N ALA A 30 -7.79 -22.68 -10.89
CA ALA A 30 -6.55 -23.16 -10.29
C ALA A 30 -5.52 -22.03 -10.15
N THR A 31 -5.34 -21.21 -11.18
CA THR A 31 -4.41 -20.08 -11.18
C THR A 31 -4.77 -19.06 -10.09
N VAL A 32 -6.06 -18.72 -9.95
CA VAL A 32 -6.52 -17.78 -8.90
C VAL A 32 -6.34 -18.36 -7.50
N MET A 33 -6.59 -19.66 -7.30
CA MET A 33 -6.41 -20.29 -5.99
C MET A 33 -4.93 -20.34 -5.58
N VAL A 34 -4.04 -20.67 -6.52
CA VAL A 34 -2.59 -20.66 -6.28
C VAL A 34 -2.10 -19.24 -5.99
N SER A 35 -2.53 -18.25 -6.78
CA SER A 35 -2.11 -16.87 -6.54
C SER A 35 -2.61 -16.31 -5.21
N ARG A 36 -3.83 -16.66 -4.80
CA ARG A 36 -4.36 -16.33 -3.46
C ARG A 36 -3.60 -17.02 -2.35
N ALA A 37 -3.21 -18.28 -2.54
CA ALA A 37 -2.42 -19.02 -1.55
C ALA A 37 -1.01 -18.43 -1.36
N ILE A 38 -0.40 -17.92 -2.44
CA ILE A 38 0.89 -17.22 -2.38
C ILE A 38 0.72 -15.86 -1.68
N GLN A 39 -0.28 -15.08 -2.06
CA GLN A 39 -0.58 -13.78 -1.43
C GLN A 39 -0.89 -13.93 0.06
N ALA A 40 -1.62 -14.97 0.48
CA ALA A 40 -1.91 -15.21 1.89
C ALA A 40 -0.67 -15.50 2.74
N ARG A 41 0.46 -15.86 2.10
CA ARG A 41 1.76 -16.04 2.78
C ARG A 41 2.63 -14.78 2.74
N GLN A 42 2.31 -13.81 1.90
CA GLN A 42 2.95 -12.51 1.89
C GLN A 42 2.22 -11.65 2.91
N ASP A 43 2.95 -11.11 3.88
CA ASP A 43 2.36 -10.14 4.79
C ASP A 43 2.17 -8.81 4.02
N PRO A 44 0.94 -8.35 3.74
CA PRO A 44 0.71 -7.09 3.04
C PRO A 44 0.94 -5.87 3.95
N PHE A 45 1.13 -6.09 5.25
CA PHE A 45 1.24 -5.03 6.25
C PHE A 45 2.36 -4.02 6.00
N PRO A 46 3.59 -4.39 5.62
CA PRO A 46 4.68 -3.43 5.41
C PRO A 46 4.39 -2.46 4.26
N ASP A 47 3.88 -2.98 3.14
CA ASP A 47 3.49 -2.16 1.98
C ASP A 47 2.28 -1.27 2.32
N ALA A 48 1.28 -1.83 3.00
CA ALA A 48 0.10 -1.07 3.43
C ALA A 48 0.48 0.08 4.37
N LEU A 49 1.36 -0.17 5.35
CA LEU A 49 1.86 0.84 6.27
C LEU A 49 2.54 1.99 5.50
N MET A 50 3.48 1.66 4.61
CA MET A 50 4.20 2.65 3.82
C MET A 50 3.28 3.43 2.87
N HIS A 51 2.27 2.77 2.30
CA HIS A 51 1.25 3.44 1.49
C HIS A 51 0.44 4.46 2.27
N VAL A 52 -0.02 4.11 3.47
CA VAL A 52 -0.81 5.02 4.32
C VAL A 52 0.05 6.19 4.80
N MET A 53 1.30 5.93 5.21
CA MET A 53 2.25 6.99 5.57
C MET A 53 2.48 7.95 4.40
N ASN A 54 2.78 7.44 3.20
CA ASN A 54 2.94 8.27 2.01
C ASN A 54 1.69 9.11 1.72
N ARG A 55 0.49 8.55 1.88
CA ARG A 55 -0.76 9.29 1.67
C ARG A 55 -0.90 10.47 2.64
N GLN A 56 -0.50 10.34 3.91
CA GLN A 56 -0.53 11.47 4.85
C GLN A 56 0.45 12.58 4.45
N VAL A 57 1.64 12.22 3.95
CA VAL A 57 2.63 13.19 3.45
C VAL A 57 2.12 13.90 2.19
N GLN A 58 1.43 13.19 1.29
CA GLN A 58 0.78 13.79 0.13
C GLN A 58 -0.33 14.75 0.54
N LEU A 59 -1.15 14.42 1.54
CA LEU A 59 -2.19 15.33 2.03
C LEU A 59 -1.62 16.64 2.59
N LEU A 60 -0.44 16.59 3.23
CA LEU A 60 0.28 17.81 3.65
C LEU A 60 0.75 18.63 2.45
N GLN A 61 1.27 17.99 1.41
CA GLN A 61 1.64 18.66 0.16
C GLN A 61 0.44 19.29 -0.54
N ASP A 62 -0.65 18.54 -0.65
CA ASP A 62 -1.90 18.99 -1.27
C ASP A 62 -2.44 20.23 -0.54
N ALA A 63 -2.42 20.21 0.79
CA ALA A 63 -2.81 21.34 1.61
C ALA A 63 -1.87 22.55 1.38
N GLN A 64 -0.56 22.33 1.27
CA GLN A 64 0.42 23.39 1.00
C GLN A 64 0.19 24.02 -0.38
N ALA A 65 0.01 23.20 -1.41
CA ALA A 65 -0.26 23.65 -2.78
C ALA A 65 -1.58 24.43 -2.88
N GLN A 66 -2.55 24.13 -2.02
CA GLN A 66 -3.82 24.85 -1.91
C GLN A 66 -3.75 26.10 -1.02
N ASN A 67 -2.57 26.46 -0.50
CA ASN A 67 -2.37 27.53 0.49
C ASN A 67 -3.20 27.32 1.78
N ARG A 68 -3.51 26.07 2.11
CA ARG A 68 -4.25 25.65 3.31
C ARG A 68 -3.27 25.14 4.36
N CYS A 69 -2.54 26.06 4.98
CA CYS A 69 -1.44 25.74 5.88
C CYS A 69 -1.81 26.04 7.33
N THR A 70 -3.02 25.64 7.72
CA THR A 70 -3.54 25.84 9.07
C THR A 70 -3.17 24.66 9.97
N LEU A 71 -3.24 24.86 11.28
CA LEU A 71 -3.09 23.79 12.26
C LEU A 71 -4.07 22.62 12.03
N ALA A 72 -5.28 22.92 11.55
CA ALA A 72 -6.29 21.90 11.26
C ALA A 72 -5.93 21.04 10.02
N ASP A 73 -5.15 21.60 9.09
CA ASP A 73 -4.69 20.88 7.91
C ASP A 73 -3.43 20.04 8.21
N SER A 74 -2.55 20.51 9.11
CA SER A 74 -1.26 19.88 9.39
C SER A 74 -1.30 18.85 10.54
N VAL A 75 -1.86 19.22 11.70
CA VAL A 75 -1.76 18.44 12.94
C VAL A 75 -2.33 17.02 12.80
N PRO A 76 -3.53 16.79 12.22
CA PRO A 76 -4.09 15.44 12.11
C PRO A 76 -3.22 14.50 11.27
N ARG A 77 -2.56 15.03 10.24
CA ARG A 77 -1.67 14.27 9.36
C ARG A 77 -0.38 13.91 10.08
N LEU A 78 0.19 14.85 10.83
CA LEU A 78 1.37 14.62 11.65
C LEU A 78 1.11 13.62 12.79
N GLN A 79 -0.05 13.68 13.43
CA GLN A 79 -0.46 12.70 14.45
C GLN A 79 -0.56 11.29 13.87
N THR A 80 -1.20 11.17 12.70
CA THR A 80 -1.33 9.88 11.99
C THR A 80 0.04 9.33 11.58
N LEU A 81 0.91 10.18 11.02
CA LEU A 81 2.29 9.78 10.69
C LEU A 81 3.04 9.31 11.93
N ARG A 82 2.89 10.03 13.05
CA ARG A 82 3.55 9.69 14.30
C ARG A 82 3.05 8.37 14.86
N SER A 83 1.75 8.08 14.81
CA SER A 83 1.23 6.78 15.26
C SER A 83 1.76 5.65 14.39
N LEU A 84 1.65 5.78 13.06
CA LEU A 84 2.11 4.77 12.11
C LEU A 84 3.61 4.51 12.19
N SER A 85 4.42 5.54 12.49
CA SER A 85 5.87 5.38 12.65
C SER A 85 6.28 4.45 13.80
N ASN A 86 5.39 4.17 14.77
CA ASN A 86 5.67 3.17 15.81
C ASN A 86 5.51 1.73 15.30
N ASP A 87 4.74 1.54 14.23
CA ASP A 87 4.43 0.22 13.69
C ASP A 87 5.49 -0.25 12.69
N VAL A 88 6.49 0.58 12.38
CA VAL A 88 7.59 0.26 11.45
C VAL A 88 8.38 -0.97 11.91
N ASP A 89 8.65 -1.11 13.20
CA ASP A 89 9.38 -2.26 13.73
C ASP A 89 8.56 -3.56 13.64
N LEU A 90 7.24 -3.44 13.79
CA LEU A 90 6.30 -4.55 13.63
C LEU A 90 6.16 -4.96 12.15
N ALA A 91 6.15 -3.97 11.25
CA ALA A 91 6.04 -4.18 9.81
C ALA A 91 7.29 -4.83 9.21
N PHE A 92 8.48 -4.57 9.75
CA PHE A 92 9.73 -5.09 9.19
C PHE A 92 10.47 -5.96 10.23
N PRO A 93 9.92 -7.12 10.62
CA PRO A 93 10.51 -7.95 11.68
C PRO A 93 11.91 -8.47 11.34
N GLY A 94 12.25 -8.60 10.05
CA GLY A 94 13.59 -8.98 9.60
C GLY A 94 14.63 -7.85 9.68
N LEU A 95 14.21 -6.60 9.82
CA LEU A 95 15.08 -5.42 9.91
C LEU A 95 15.09 -4.79 11.31
N LYS A 96 14.23 -5.25 12.23
CA LYS A 96 14.06 -4.66 13.56
C LYS A 96 15.37 -4.54 14.35
N ASP A 97 16.30 -5.48 14.19
CA ASP A 97 17.57 -5.52 14.93
C ASP A 97 18.71 -4.80 14.19
N SER A 98 18.45 -4.27 12.98
CA SER A 98 19.41 -3.47 12.22
C SER A 98 19.54 -2.09 12.85
N GLN A 99 20.75 -1.75 13.31
CA GLN A 99 21.04 -0.45 13.90
C GLN A 99 20.73 0.70 12.92
N GLY A 100 21.11 0.56 11.64
CA GLY A 100 20.85 1.57 10.62
C GLY A 100 19.35 1.79 10.38
N PHE A 101 18.58 0.70 10.34
CA PHE A 101 17.13 0.77 10.18
C PHE A 101 16.47 1.48 11.36
N GLN A 102 16.85 1.11 12.59
CA GLN A 102 16.37 1.75 13.81
C GLN A 102 16.75 3.24 13.88
N GLN A 103 17.94 3.59 13.39
CA GLN A 103 18.40 4.97 13.36
C GLN A 103 17.55 5.83 12.42
N HIS A 104 17.24 5.35 11.20
CA HIS A 104 16.34 6.07 10.30
C HIS A 104 14.90 6.14 10.82
N ALA A 105 14.37 5.04 11.35
CA ALA A 105 13.04 5.01 11.93
C ALA A 105 12.90 5.95 13.15
N SER A 106 13.94 6.04 13.98
CA SER A 106 13.98 6.98 15.11
C SER A 106 14.14 8.43 14.66
N ALA A 107 14.91 8.70 13.60
CA ALA A 107 15.05 10.04 13.02
C ALA A 107 13.70 10.59 12.51
N LEU A 108 12.94 9.77 11.76
CA LEU A 108 11.59 10.14 11.34
C LEU A 108 10.67 10.42 12.54
N ARG A 109 10.67 9.55 13.55
CA ARG A 109 9.90 9.75 14.79
C ARG A 109 10.28 11.05 15.49
N ALA A 110 11.57 11.38 15.55
CA ALA A 110 12.06 12.63 16.13
C ALA A 110 11.57 13.87 15.36
N THR A 111 11.63 13.84 14.03
CA THR A 111 11.07 14.89 13.16
C THR A 111 9.59 15.11 13.44
N LEU A 112 8.80 14.03 13.48
CA LEU A 112 7.37 14.09 13.72
C LEU A 112 7.04 14.59 15.13
N ASN A 113 7.81 14.20 16.14
CA ASN A 113 7.67 14.71 17.51
C ASN A 113 7.93 16.23 17.57
N GLN A 114 9.00 16.70 16.92
CA GLN A 114 9.33 18.13 16.86
C GLN A 114 8.22 18.92 16.16
N ALA A 115 7.71 18.40 15.04
CA ALA A 115 6.63 19.01 14.30
C ALA A 115 5.30 19.04 15.07
N LEU A 116 5.03 18.04 15.91
CA LEU A 116 3.84 18.05 16.77
C LEU A 116 3.98 19.02 17.95
N ALA A 117 5.20 19.20 18.47
CA ALA A 117 5.48 20.16 19.53
C ALA A 117 5.41 21.62 19.04
N ALA A 118 5.81 21.87 17.79
CA ALA A 118 5.72 23.17 17.14
C ALA A 118 5.16 23.02 15.71
N PRO A 119 3.84 22.87 15.55
CA PRO A 119 3.24 22.67 14.24
C PRO A 119 3.40 23.90 13.34
N PRO A 120 3.55 23.71 12.02
CA PRO A 120 3.66 24.82 11.09
C PRO A 120 2.36 25.63 11.09
N THR A 121 2.50 26.95 11.25
CA THR A 121 1.39 27.91 11.23
C THR A 121 1.28 28.66 9.90
N ASP A 122 2.19 28.39 8.96
CA ASP A 122 2.23 28.99 7.63
C ASP A 122 2.71 27.98 6.58
N CYS A 123 2.60 28.37 5.30
CA CYS A 123 2.95 27.51 4.18
C CYS A 123 4.45 27.33 3.97
N VAL A 124 5.28 28.25 4.45
CA VAL A 124 6.74 28.13 4.33
C VAL A 124 7.23 27.06 5.29
N GLY A 125 6.83 27.13 6.56
CA GLY A 125 7.11 26.12 7.58
C GLY A 125 6.53 24.76 7.21
N MET A 126 5.33 24.72 6.63
CA MET A 126 4.74 23.45 6.17
C MET A 126 5.53 22.84 5.01
N GLY A 127 5.99 23.65 4.06
CA GLY A 127 6.85 23.20 2.96
C GLY A 127 8.18 22.62 3.47
N GLN A 128 8.87 23.34 4.37
CA GLN A 128 10.11 22.88 5.00
C GLN A 128 9.92 21.57 5.77
N LEU A 129 8.81 21.44 6.51
CA LEU A 129 8.49 20.23 7.24
C LEU A 129 8.25 19.04 6.30
N VAL A 130 7.46 19.24 5.25
CA VAL A 130 7.21 18.20 4.24
C VAL A 130 8.52 17.73 3.60
N GLU A 131 9.39 18.65 3.20
CA GLU A 131 10.70 18.33 2.64
C GLU A 131 11.54 17.52 3.63
N LYS A 132 11.57 17.92 4.90
CA LYS A 132 12.30 17.20 5.94
C LYS A 132 11.77 15.77 6.11
N ILE A 133 10.45 15.57 6.16
CA ILE A 133 9.83 14.25 6.26
C ILE A 133 10.17 13.40 5.03
N GLN A 134 10.10 13.97 3.82
CA GLN A 134 10.47 13.26 2.59
C GLN A 134 11.93 12.81 2.60
N ASN A 135 12.83 13.65 3.11
CA ASN A 135 14.24 13.32 3.26
C ASN A 135 14.46 12.16 4.24
N ASP A 136 13.77 12.16 5.39
CA ASP A 136 13.81 11.04 6.34
C ASP A 136 13.28 9.74 5.69
N CYS A 137 12.17 9.81 4.94
CA CYS A 137 11.63 8.67 4.19
C CYS A 137 12.63 8.17 3.13
N LYS A 138 13.26 9.08 2.38
CA LYS A 138 14.23 8.76 1.33
C LYS A 138 15.48 8.11 1.91
N ALA A 139 16.02 8.62 3.01
CA ALA A 139 17.21 8.08 3.66
C ALA A 139 17.01 6.62 4.06
N CYS A 140 15.87 6.29 4.69
CA CYS A 140 15.52 4.91 5.02
C CYS A 140 15.40 4.03 3.77
N HIS A 141 14.65 4.48 2.76
CA HIS A 141 14.43 3.70 1.54
C HIS A 141 15.71 3.51 0.70
N GLN A 142 16.66 4.43 0.75
CA GLN A 142 17.90 4.31 0.00
C GLN A 142 18.77 3.16 0.51
N ASP A 143 18.68 2.84 1.80
CA ASP A 143 19.48 1.79 2.44
C ASP A 143 18.74 0.43 2.52
N PHE A 144 17.40 0.44 2.53
CA PHE A 144 16.59 -0.74 2.92
C PHE A 144 15.49 -1.15 1.92
N ARG A 145 15.38 -0.51 0.74
CA ARG A 145 14.40 -0.85 -0.31
C ARG A 145 15.08 -1.26 -1.61
#